data_AF-V5HUB3-F1
#
_entry.id   AF-V5HUB3-F1
#
_cell.length_a   1.000
_cell.length_b   1.000
_cell.length_c   1.000
_cell.angle_alpha   90.00
_cell.angle_beta   90.00
_cell.angle_gamma   90.00
#
_symmetry.space_group_name_H-M   'P 1'
#
loop_
_entity.id
_entity.type
_entity.pdbx_description
1 polymer ?
#
loop_
_entity_poly.entity_id
_entity_poly.type
_entity_poly.pdbx_seq_one_letter_code
_entity_poly.pdbx_strand_id
1 'polypeptide(L)'
;MRVVIGVLAFATITFGLEVPRSLNIYEKNVGQGEKYITVAVVFDQTVSKQANLLSDVGKWIQNVFDKAQEKLSKELQFTIKFDITHILVAPNALSKEIKDRTVSGQMHGPTIVNAVRGTYQKSLNPDIICVITKDKFYDGPLSNALGFSSYSTLCERVVPILLTFDSDTQDNVETTATRFSTLVKNSINAAKSRSTRVNQAYFDTCNIRYKPKSAYEDDDYLVLPINKDDYEY
;
A
#
# COMPACT_ATOMS: atom_id res chain seq x y z
N MET A 1 15.39 29.43 20.43
CA MET A 1 16.29 28.25 20.39
C MET A 1 15.95 27.48 19.14
N ARG A 2 16.91 27.29 18.23
CA ARG A 2 16.73 26.50 17.00
C ARG A 2 16.97 25.04 17.36
N VAL A 3 15.94 24.20 17.29
CA VAL A 3 16.08 22.75 17.47
C VAL A 3 16.64 22.22 16.15
N VAL A 4 17.91 21.85 16.16
CA VAL A 4 18.53 21.10 15.06
C VAL A 4 18.05 19.66 15.21
N ILE A 5 17.07 19.27 14.39
CA ILE A 5 16.65 17.87 14.30
C ILE A 5 17.77 17.14 13.55
N GLY A 6 18.66 16.50 14.31
CA GLY A 6 19.71 15.66 13.76
C GLY A 6 19.11 14.49 13.00
N VAL A 7 19.42 14.41 11.70
CA VAL A 7 19.08 13.28 10.84
C VAL A 7 19.89 12.07 11.31
N LEU A 8 19.27 11.13 12.01
CA LEU A 8 19.85 9.79 12.18
C LEU A 8 19.59 9.02 10.89
N ALA A 9 20.63 8.86 10.08
CA ALA A 9 20.64 7.93 8.96
C ALA A 9 20.69 6.50 9.50
N PHE A 10 19.53 5.92 9.84
CA PHE A 10 19.43 4.48 10.02
C PHE A 10 19.51 3.83 8.64
N ALA A 11 20.50 2.95 8.45
CA ALA A 11 20.60 2.12 7.27
C ALA A 11 19.44 1.10 7.27
N THR A 12 18.27 1.50 6.77
CA THR A 12 17.18 0.56 6.51
C THR A 12 17.44 -0.13 5.19
N ILE A 13 17.46 -1.45 5.26
CA ILE A 13 17.72 -2.29 4.10
C ILE A 13 16.47 -2.26 3.23
N THR A 14 16.50 -1.45 2.17
CA THR A 14 15.49 -1.45 1.10
C THR A 14 15.65 -2.75 0.30
N PHE A 15 15.17 -3.87 0.85
CA PHE A 15 15.31 -5.18 0.22
C PHE A 15 14.47 -5.26 -1.06
N GLY A 16 15.13 -5.12 -2.21
CA GLY A 16 14.59 -5.48 -3.53
C GLY A 16 14.51 -4.34 -4.55
N LEU A 17 14.71 -3.10 -4.13
CA LEU A 17 14.69 -1.91 -4.99
C LEU A 17 16.08 -1.26 -4.99
N GLU A 18 16.67 -1.12 -6.18
CA GLU A 18 17.88 -0.32 -6.36
C GLU A 18 17.50 1.16 -6.36
N VAL A 19 17.59 1.77 -5.18
CA VAL A 19 17.44 3.22 -5.02
C VAL A 19 18.68 3.91 -5.60
N PRO A 20 18.55 4.89 -6.52
CA PRO A 20 19.69 5.65 -7.02
C PRO A 20 20.51 6.27 -5.89
N ARG A 21 21.84 6.21 -6.00
CA ARG A 21 22.78 6.76 -4.99
C ARG A 21 22.65 8.28 -4.80
N SER A 22 22.08 8.96 -5.77
CA SER A 22 21.78 10.39 -5.76
C SER A 22 20.59 10.76 -4.87
N LEU A 23 19.85 9.77 -4.33
CA LEU A 23 18.71 10.01 -3.45
C LEU A 23 19.07 9.74 -1.98
N ASN A 24 18.48 10.56 -1.11
CA ASN A 24 18.42 10.34 0.33
C ASN A 24 17.09 9.67 0.69
N ILE A 25 17.12 8.79 1.68
CA ILE A 25 15.95 8.05 2.18
C ILE A 25 15.44 8.74 3.46
N TYR A 26 14.13 8.92 3.56
CA TYR A 26 13.48 9.58 4.69
C TYR A 26 12.33 8.73 5.24
N GLU A 27 12.40 8.43 6.53
CA GLU A 27 11.32 7.81 7.31
C GLU A 27 10.39 8.91 7.83
N LYS A 28 9.38 9.29 7.03
CA LYS A 28 8.55 10.47 7.31
C LYS A 28 7.70 10.35 8.57
N ASN A 29 7.52 9.14 9.10
CA ASN A 29 6.77 8.90 10.32
C ASN A 29 7.58 9.12 11.60
N VAL A 30 8.92 9.13 11.55
CA VAL A 30 9.77 9.32 12.74
C VAL A 30 9.47 10.66 13.42
N GLY A 31 9.21 10.61 14.73
CA GLY A 31 8.89 11.79 15.53
C GLY A 31 7.51 12.41 15.29
N GLN A 32 6.69 11.83 14.38
CA GLN A 32 5.33 12.30 14.13
C GLN A 32 4.33 11.69 15.11
N GLY A 33 3.34 12.47 15.55
CA GLY A 33 2.22 11.98 16.35
C GLY A 33 1.20 11.17 15.55
N GLU A 34 1.11 11.44 14.24
CA GLU A 34 0.31 10.69 13.28
C GLU A 34 1.23 9.77 12.47
N LYS A 35 0.76 8.56 12.15
CA LYS A 35 1.51 7.60 11.34
C LYS A 35 0.82 7.36 10.01
N TYR A 36 1.54 7.59 8.93
CA TYR A 36 1.02 7.43 7.57
C TYR A 36 1.38 6.05 7.03
N ILE A 37 0.44 5.43 6.34
CA ILE A 37 0.65 4.22 5.55
C ILE A 37 0.37 4.58 4.10
N THR A 38 1.39 4.45 3.27
CA THR A 38 1.31 4.77 1.84
C THR A 38 0.65 3.64 1.06
N VAL A 39 -0.26 4.01 0.17
CA VAL A 39 -1.02 3.05 -0.64
C VAL A 39 -0.86 3.42 -2.12
N ALA A 40 -0.49 2.47 -2.96
CA ALA A 40 -0.72 2.57 -4.40
C ALA A 40 -2.01 1.82 -4.74
N VAL A 41 -2.93 2.49 -5.44
CA VAL A 41 -4.18 1.88 -5.91
C VAL A 41 -3.98 1.43 -7.35
N VAL A 42 -4.21 0.13 -7.59
CA VAL A 42 -4.06 -0.49 -8.90
C VAL A 42 -5.41 -1.03 -9.34
N PHE A 43 -5.87 -0.56 -10.49
CA PHE A 43 -7.13 -0.98 -11.09
C PHE A 43 -6.85 -2.12 -12.06
N ASP A 44 -7.44 -3.29 -11.83
CA ASP A 44 -7.48 -4.35 -12.84
C ASP A 44 -8.18 -3.86 -14.12
N GLN A 45 -7.89 -4.49 -15.26
CA GLN A 45 -8.47 -4.08 -16.53
C GLN A 45 -9.99 -4.12 -16.58
N THR A 46 -10.62 -5.01 -15.80
CA THR A 46 -12.09 -5.06 -15.67
C THR A 46 -12.70 -3.77 -15.09
N VAL A 47 -11.90 -2.98 -14.35
CA VAL A 47 -12.28 -1.70 -13.74
C VAL A 47 -11.42 -0.52 -14.21
N SER A 48 -10.55 -0.71 -15.21
CA SER A 48 -9.57 0.28 -15.67
C SER A 48 -10.17 1.62 -16.12
N LYS A 49 -11.39 1.63 -16.68
CA LYS A 49 -12.09 2.87 -17.05
C LYS A 49 -12.40 3.78 -15.85
N GLN A 50 -12.29 3.24 -14.63
CA GLN A 50 -12.52 3.93 -13.36
C GLN A 50 -11.18 4.23 -12.63
N ALA A 51 -10.03 4.11 -13.31
CA ALA A 51 -8.71 4.39 -12.73
C ALA A 51 -8.44 5.90 -12.58
N ASN A 52 -9.28 6.59 -11.82
CA ASN A 52 -9.21 8.02 -11.52
C ASN A 52 -9.96 8.28 -10.21
N LEU A 53 -9.42 9.13 -9.31
CA LEU A 53 -10.08 9.50 -8.06
C LEU A 53 -11.44 10.19 -8.24
N LEU A 54 -11.64 10.87 -9.37
CA LEU A 54 -12.90 11.54 -9.66
C LEU A 54 -13.98 10.59 -10.18
N SER A 55 -13.61 9.35 -10.52
CA SER A 55 -14.53 8.30 -10.93
C SER A 55 -15.32 7.74 -9.74
N ASP A 56 -16.37 6.96 -10.00
CA ASP A 56 -17.20 6.39 -8.94
C ASP A 56 -16.39 5.43 -8.06
N VAL A 57 -15.53 4.60 -8.67
CA VAL A 57 -14.66 3.66 -7.94
C VAL A 57 -13.55 4.42 -7.20
N GLY A 58 -13.04 5.50 -7.80
CA GLY A 58 -12.05 6.38 -7.18
C GLY A 58 -12.58 7.04 -5.90
N LYS A 59 -13.77 7.64 -5.96
CA LYS A 59 -14.44 8.23 -4.79
C LYS A 59 -14.79 7.16 -3.77
N TRP A 60 -15.26 5.99 -4.23
CA TRP A 60 -15.55 4.87 -3.36
C TRP A 60 -14.33 4.42 -2.56
N ILE A 61 -13.17 4.20 -3.20
CA ILE A 61 -11.98 3.74 -2.49
C ILE A 61 -11.42 4.81 -1.54
N GLN A 62 -11.55 6.09 -1.87
CA GLN A 62 -11.22 7.18 -0.93
C GLN A 62 -12.08 7.10 0.34
N ASN A 63 -13.40 7.01 0.18
CA ASN A 63 -14.32 6.88 1.31
C ASN A 63 -14.04 5.61 2.14
N VAL A 64 -13.65 4.52 1.47
CA VAL A 64 -13.23 3.28 2.14
C VAL A 64 -11.98 3.52 2.98
N PHE A 65 -10.97 4.22 2.45
CA PHE A 65 -9.75 4.53 3.19
C PHE A 65 -9.99 5.48 4.36
N ASP A 66 -10.79 6.54 4.18
CA ASP A 66 -11.14 7.48 5.26
C ASP A 66 -11.80 6.77 6.44
N LYS A 67 -12.73 5.84 6.17
CA LYS A 67 -13.33 5.04 7.24
C LYS A 67 -12.41 3.97 7.80
N ALA A 68 -11.59 3.35 6.95
CA ALA A 68 -10.68 2.30 7.38
C ALA A 68 -9.58 2.85 8.30
N GLN A 69 -9.07 4.06 8.05
CA GLN A 69 -8.07 4.68 8.91
C GLN A 69 -8.63 5.03 10.28
N GLU A 70 -9.89 5.47 10.38
CA GLU A 70 -10.56 5.70 11.67
C GLU A 70 -10.67 4.40 12.48
N LYS A 71 -11.11 3.32 11.82
CA LYS A 71 -11.24 1.99 12.44
C LYS A 71 -9.89 1.48 12.94
N LEU A 72 -8.88 1.54 12.08
CA LEU A 72 -7.53 1.08 12.41
C LEU A 72 -6.91 1.94 13.51
N SER A 73 -7.10 3.26 13.47
CA SER A 73 -6.63 4.18 14.51
C SER A 73 -7.24 3.87 15.88
N LYS A 74 -8.55 3.63 15.92
CA LYS A 74 -9.26 3.26 17.15
C LYS A 74 -8.75 1.94 17.71
N GLU A 75 -8.50 0.97 16.84
CA GLU A 75 -8.03 -0.35 17.23
C GLU A 75 -6.57 -0.35 17.71
N LEU A 76 -5.72 0.47 17.09
CA LEU A 76 -4.31 0.63 17.47
C LEU A 76 -4.09 1.68 18.57
N GLN A 77 -5.12 2.46 18.92
CA GLN A 77 -5.11 3.52 19.93
C GLN A 77 -4.16 4.69 19.62
N PHE A 78 -3.90 4.97 18.34
CA PHE A 78 -3.23 6.18 17.85
C PHE A 78 -3.63 6.47 16.41
N THR A 79 -3.36 7.70 15.95
CA THR A 79 -3.78 8.15 14.61
C THR A 79 -2.95 7.48 13.51
N ILE A 80 -3.63 6.68 12.70
CA ILE A 80 -3.19 6.20 11.39
C ILE A 80 -3.86 7.05 10.31
N LYS A 81 -3.13 7.36 9.24
CA LYS A 81 -3.69 7.93 8.01
C LYS A 81 -3.23 7.11 6.80
N PHE A 82 -4.13 6.93 5.83
CA PHE A 82 -3.74 6.37 4.54
C PHE A 82 -3.40 7.51 3.57
N ASP A 83 -2.27 7.37 2.88
CA ASP A 83 -1.84 8.33 1.86
C ASP A 83 -1.76 7.64 0.49
N ILE A 84 -2.57 8.09 -0.46
CA ILE A 84 -2.58 7.54 -1.82
C ILE A 84 -1.41 8.15 -2.58
N THR A 85 -0.41 7.33 -2.89
CA THR A 85 0.79 7.76 -3.61
C THR A 85 0.65 7.61 -5.12
N HIS A 86 -0.12 6.62 -5.57
CA HIS A 86 -0.25 6.28 -6.97
C HIS A 86 -1.63 5.73 -7.29
N ILE A 87 -2.07 5.99 -8.52
CA ILE A 87 -3.26 5.39 -9.12
C ILE A 87 -2.88 4.93 -10.50
N LEU A 88 -2.97 3.62 -10.70
CA LEU A 88 -2.44 2.97 -11.89
C LEU A 88 -3.47 1.98 -12.42
N VAL A 89 -3.38 1.71 -13.72
CA VAL A 89 -4.01 0.52 -14.30
C VAL A 89 -2.98 -0.61 -14.24
N ALA A 90 -3.42 -1.81 -13.90
CA ALA A 90 -2.58 -3.00 -13.89
C ALA A 90 -1.97 -3.23 -15.29
N PRO A 91 -0.66 -3.54 -15.39
CA PRO A 91 -0.08 -3.87 -16.68
C PRO A 91 -0.75 -5.10 -17.29
N ASN A 92 -0.72 -5.20 -18.63
CA ASN A 92 -1.34 -6.30 -19.37
C ASN A 92 -0.92 -7.68 -18.85
N ALA A 93 0.34 -7.85 -18.45
CA ALA A 93 0.84 -9.11 -17.93
C ALA A 93 0.16 -9.51 -16.60
N LEU A 94 0.03 -8.58 -15.65
CA LEU A 94 -0.66 -8.82 -14.38
C LEU A 94 -2.15 -9.07 -14.60
N SER A 95 -2.79 -8.27 -15.46
CA SER A 95 -4.20 -8.45 -15.81
C SER A 95 -4.46 -9.79 -16.50
N LYS A 96 -3.51 -10.27 -17.31
CA LYS A 96 -3.56 -11.60 -17.92
C LYS A 96 -3.42 -12.70 -16.87
N GLU A 97 -2.48 -12.59 -15.93
CA GLU A 97 -2.36 -13.57 -14.85
C GLU A 97 -3.64 -13.62 -14.00
N ILE A 98 -4.22 -12.46 -13.66
CA ILE A 98 -5.53 -12.35 -12.98
C ILE A 98 -6.58 -13.13 -13.77
N LYS A 99 -6.77 -12.78 -15.05
CA LYS A 99 -7.78 -13.40 -15.92
C LYS A 99 -7.58 -14.92 -16.09
N ASP A 100 -6.36 -15.37 -16.33
CA ASP A 100 -6.04 -16.78 -16.57
C ASP A 100 -6.26 -17.63 -15.29
N ARG A 101 -6.25 -16.99 -14.12
CA ARG A 101 -6.48 -17.62 -12.81
C ARG A 101 -7.89 -17.40 -12.26
N THR A 102 -8.73 -16.61 -12.95
CA THR A 102 -10.14 -16.47 -12.63
C THR A 102 -10.91 -17.67 -13.19
N VAL A 103 -11.53 -18.45 -12.31
CA VAL A 103 -12.48 -19.51 -12.68
C VAL A 103 -13.80 -19.23 -11.98
N SER A 104 -14.89 -19.16 -12.75
CA SER A 104 -16.23 -18.90 -12.23
C SER A 104 -16.34 -17.62 -11.37
N GLY A 105 -15.66 -16.55 -11.78
CA GLY A 105 -15.66 -15.25 -11.09
C GLY A 105 -14.87 -15.24 -9.77
N GLN A 106 -14.00 -16.23 -9.54
CA GLN A 106 -13.14 -16.30 -8.37
C GLN A 106 -11.69 -16.56 -8.75
N MET A 107 -10.77 -15.96 -8.00
CA MET A 107 -9.33 -16.08 -8.19
C MET A 107 -8.66 -16.66 -6.96
N HIS A 108 -7.59 -17.42 -7.18
CA HIS A 108 -6.77 -17.93 -6.08
C HIS A 108 -5.99 -16.76 -5.45
N GLY A 109 -6.44 -16.30 -4.28
CA GLY A 109 -5.90 -15.13 -3.58
C GLY A 109 -4.37 -15.15 -3.44
N PRO A 110 -3.77 -16.24 -2.91
CA PRO A 110 -2.32 -16.37 -2.75
C PRO A 110 -1.55 -16.20 -4.07
N THR A 111 -2.04 -16.75 -5.17
CA THR A 111 -1.38 -16.62 -6.48
C THR A 111 -1.39 -15.16 -6.94
N ILE A 112 -2.51 -14.47 -6.80
CA ILE A 112 -2.62 -13.09 -7.27
C ILE A 112 -1.78 -12.14 -6.42
N VAL A 113 -1.78 -12.24 -5.09
CA VAL A 113 -0.90 -11.38 -4.26
C VAL A 113 0.58 -11.60 -4.58
N ASN A 114 0.99 -12.84 -4.90
CA ASN A 114 2.35 -13.13 -5.35
C ASN A 114 2.67 -12.47 -6.70
N ALA A 115 1.74 -12.56 -7.65
CA ALA A 115 1.88 -11.94 -8.97
C ALA A 115 1.96 -10.41 -8.87
N VAL A 116 1.14 -9.78 -8.04
CA VAL A 116 1.17 -8.33 -7.78
C VAL A 116 2.52 -7.92 -7.21
N ARG A 117 3.00 -8.62 -6.17
CA ARG A 117 4.31 -8.33 -5.58
C ARG A 117 5.43 -8.47 -6.60
N GLY A 118 5.44 -9.56 -7.36
CA GLY A 118 6.46 -9.79 -8.40
C GLY A 118 6.44 -8.74 -9.51
N THR A 119 5.24 -8.30 -9.92
CA THR A 119 5.05 -7.27 -10.95
C THR A 119 5.66 -5.94 -10.54
N TYR A 120 5.42 -5.51 -9.29
CA TYR A 120 5.77 -4.17 -8.84
C TYR A 120 7.04 -4.11 -7.98
N GLN A 121 7.66 -5.25 -7.66
CA GLN A 121 8.82 -5.35 -6.77
C GLN A 121 9.95 -4.37 -7.10
N LYS A 122 10.14 -4.04 -8.38
CA LYS A 122 11.21 -3.16 -8.85
C LYS A 122 10.77 -1.74 -9.22
N SER A 123 9.47 -1.47 -9.22
CA SER A 123 8.91 -0.22 -9.73
C SER A 123 8.17 0.58 -8.67
N LEU A 124 7.52 -0.04 -7.70
CA LEU A 124 6.76 0.68 -6.66
C LEU A 124 7.28 0.31 -5.28
N ASN A 125 7.24 1.26 -4.35
CA ASN A 125 7.54 1.02 -2.94
C ASN A 125 6.57 1.67 -1.94
N PRO A 126 5.25 1.60 -2.15
CA PRO A 126 4.31 1.97 -1.10
C PRO A 126 4.33 0.90 0.01
N ASP A 127 3.81 1.24 1.19
CA ASP A 127 3.60 0.25 2.25
C ASP A 127 2.58 -0.82 1.80
N ILE A 128 1.58 -0.42 1.01
CA ILE A 128 0.53 -1.27 0.47
C ILE A 128 0.33 -1.05 -1.03
N ILE A 129 0.16 -2.14 -1.80
CA ILE A 129 -0.44 -2.08 -3.14
C ILE A 129 -1.86 -2.64 -3.03
N CYS A 130 -2.87 -1.78 -3.20
CA CYS A 130 -4.27 -2.16 -3.19
C CYS A 130 -4.76 -2.41 -4.61
N VAL A 131 -5.01 -3.66 -4.98
CA VAL A 131 -5.56 -4.03 -6.29
C VAL A 131 -7.08 -4.13 -6.21
N ILE A 132 -7.77 -3.37 -7.06
CA ILE A 132 -9.22 -3.39 -7.19
C ILE A 132 -9.59 -4.21 -8.43
N THR A 133 -10.49 -5.18 -8.26
CA THR A 133 -11.00 -6.08 -9.33
C THR A 133 -12.50 -6.29 -9.17
N LYS A 134 -13.19 -6.89 -10.15
CA LYS A 134 -14.58 -7.35 -10.01
C LYS A 134 -14.71 -8.77 -9.49
N ASP A 135 -13.64 -9.55 -9.55
CA ASP A 135 -13.65 -10.96 -9.19
C ASP A 135 -13.46 -11.15 -7.67
N LYS A 136 -13.98 -12.26 -7.14
CA LYS A 136 -13.84 -12.65 -5.73
C LYS A 136 -12.59 -13.50 -5.53
N PHE A 137 -12.27 -13.83 -4.28
CA PHE A 137 -11.08 -14.60 -3.94
C PHE A 137 -11.41 -15.88 -3.18
N TYR A 138 -10.55 -16.88 -3.38
CA TYR A 138 -10.54 -18.12 -2.61
C TYR A 138 -9.12 -18.49 -2.16
N ASP A 139 -9.04 -19.24 -1.06
CA ASP A 139 -7.82 -19.86 -0.53
C ASP A 139 -8.20 -21.05 0.36
N GLY A 140 -7.92 -22.27 -0.11
CA GLY A 140 -8.39 -23.50 0.55
C GLY A 140 -9.91 -23.48 0.79
N PRO A 141 -10.38 -23.52 2.07
CA PRO A 141 -11.81 -23.48 2.38
C PRO A 141 -12.45 -22.08 2.25
N LEU A 142 -11.65 -21.01 2.17
CA LEU A 142 -12.16 -19.66 1.96
C LEU A 142 -12.64 -19.55 0.51
N SER A 143 -13.90 -19.14 0.29
CA SER A 143 -14.47 -18.91 -1.04
C SER A 143 -15.35 -17.66 -1.02
N ASN A 144 -15.56 -17.04 -2.19
CA ASN A 144 -16.35 -15.83 -2.37
C ASN A 144 -15.91 -14.65 -1.49
N ALA A 145 -14.64 -14.59 -1.10
CA ALA A 145 -14.11 -13.49 -0.32
C ALA A 145 -14.05 -12.22 -1.20
N LEU A 146 -14.46 -11.07 -0.65
CA LEU A 146 -14.39 -9.77 -1.35
C LEU A 146 -13.11 -8.99 -1.06
N GLY A 147 -12.16 -9.63 -0.37
CA GLY A 147 -10.85 -9.06 -0.14
C GLY A 147 -9.89 -10.10 0.40
N PHE A 148 -8.61 -9.95 0.07
CA PHE A 148 -7.59 -10.94 0.40
C PHE A 148 -6.22 -10.29 0.59
N SER A 149 -5.47 -10.76 1.58
CA SER A 149 -4.04 -10.51 1.77
C SER A 149 -3.47 -11.68 2.57
N SER A 150 -2.22 -12.05 2.31
CA SER A 150 -1.52 -13.12 3.03
C SER A 150 -0.14 -12.70 3.56
N TYR A 151 0.21 -11.42 3.44
CA TYR A 151 1.54 -10.91 3.79
C TYR A 151 1.53 -10.17 5.12
N SER A 152 2.31 -10.66 6.09
CA SER A 152 2.47 -10.04 7.42
C SER A 152 3.74 -9.19 7.53
N THR A 153 4.02 -8.35 6.53
CA THR A 153 5.28 -7.60 6.38
C THR A 153 5.09 -6.08 6.27
N LEU A 154 3.95 -5.53 6.72
CA LEU A 154 3.67 -4.09 6.66
C LEU A 154 4.80 -3.26 7.29
N CYS A 155 5.17 -2.14 6.67
CA CYS A 155 6.34 -1.29 7.00
C CYS A 155 7.72 -1.94 6.81
N GLU A 156 7.80 -3.22 6.45
CA GLU A 156 9.08 -3.89 6.13
C GLU A 156 9.22 -4.13 4.63
N ARG A 157 8.12 -4.52 3.99
CA ARG A 157 8.00 -4.79 2.56
C ARG A 157 6.58 -4.47 2.12
N VAL A 158 6.46 -4.09 0.85
CA VAL A 158 5.17 -3.88 0.18
C VAL A 158 4.20 -5.03 0.46
N VAL A 159 3.00 -4.70 0.92
CA VAL A 159 1.91 -5.65 1.16
C VAL A 159 0.87 -5.52 0.05
N PRO A 160 0.69 -6.52 -0.82
CA PRO A 160 -0.44 -6.58 -1.73
C PRO A 160 -1.73 -6.88 -0.97
N ILE A 161 -2.74 -6.03 -1.16
CA ILE A 161 -4.11 -6.24 -0.69
C ILE A 161 -5.02 -6.25 -1.91
N LEU A 162 -5.86 -7.26 -2.03
CA LEU A 162 -6.85 -7.37 -3.11
C LEU A 162 -8.22 -6.99 -2.55
N LEU A 163 -8.98 -6.21 -3.30
CA LEU A 163 -10.37 -5.86 -2.99
C LEU A 163 -11.24 -6.08 -4.23
N THR A 164 -12.42 -6.65 -4.00
CA THR A 164 -13.48 -6.71 -4.99
C THR A 164 -14.25 -5.39 -4.95
N PHE A 165 -14.56 -4.84 -6.12
CA PHE A 165 -15.51 -3.76 -6.34
C PHE A 165 -16.66 -4.29 -7.21
N ASP A 166 -17.87 -4.26 -6.66
CA ASP A 166 -19.10 -4.59 -7.38
C ASP A 166 -19.97 -3.33 -7.55
N SER A 167 -20.04 -2.83 -8.79
CA SER A 167 -20.85 -1.65 -9.15
C SER A 167 -22.35 -1.92 -9.04
N ASP A 168 -22.78 -3.15 -9.26
CA ASP A 168 -24.20 -3.50 -9.38
C ASP A 168 -24.85 -3.52 -7.98
N THR A 169 -24.04 -3.76 -6.95
CA THR A 169 -24.48 -3.73 -5.55
C THR A 169 -24.21 -2.41 -4.84
N GLN A 170 -23.60 -1.42 -5.54
CA GLN A 170 -23.11 -0.16 -4.95
C GLN A 170 -22.31 -0.44 -3.67
N ASP A 171 -21.15 -1.05 -3.86
CA ASP A 171 -20.35 -1.68 -2.82
C ASP A 171 -20.28 -0.88 -1.50
N ASN A 172 -20.62 -1.54 -0.39
CA ASN A 172 -20.85 -0.89 0.90
C ASN A 172 -19.54 -0.41 1.54
N VAL A 173 -19.32 0.91 1.53
CA VAL A 173 -18.13 1.56 2.09
C VAL A 173 -17.82 1.11 3.52
N GLU A 174 -18.81 0.98 4.40
CA GLU A 174 -18.61 0.62 5.81
C GLU A 174 -18.04 -0.80 5.97
N THR A 175 -18.61 -1.73 5.20
CA THR A 175 -18.21 -3.15 5.23
C THR A 175 -16.84 -3.32 4.60
N THR A 176 -16.60 -2.67 3.46
CA THR A 176 -15.30 -2.70 2.77
C THR A 176 -14.22 -2.01 3.59
N ALA A 177 -14.50 -0.89 4.25
CA ALA A 177 -13.57 -0.22 5.16
C ALA A 177 -13.17 -1.11 6.33
N THR A 178 -14.14 -1.80 6.95
CA THR A 178 -13.87 -2.77 8.02
C THR A 178 -13.00 -3.94 7.52
N ARG A 179 -13.26 -4.42 6.30
CA ARG A 179 -12.46 -5.46 5.66
C ARG A 179 -11.03 -4.97 5.41
N PHE A 180 -10.86 -3.81 4.80
CA PHE A 180 -9.56 -3.24 4.49
C PHE A 180 -8.75 -2.99 5.76
N SER A 181 -9.32 -2.34 6.78
CA SER A 181 -8.62 -2.12 8.06
C SER A 181 -8.17 -3.43 8.72
N THR A 182 -9.01 -4.47 8.66
CA THR A 182 -8.68 -5.80 9.17
C THR A 182 -7.53 -6.44 8.39
N LEU A 183 -7.54 -6.35 7.05
CA LEU A 183 -6.46 -6.87 6.20
C LEU A 183 -5.14 -6.13 6.48
N VAL A 184 -5.16 -4.80 6.63
CA VAL A 184 -3.98 -4.01 7.00
C VAL A 184 -3.45 -4.42 8.36
N LYS A 185 -4.32 -4.53 9.37
CA LYS A 185 -3.94 -4.98 10.71
C LYS A 185 -3.30 -6.37 10.69
N ASN A 186 -3.91 -7.31 9.98
CA ASN A 186 -3.38 -8.67 9.85
C ASN A 186 -2.06 -8.72 9.08
N SER A 187 -1.74 -7.67 8.34
CA SER A 187 -0.47 -7.52 7.63
C SER A 187 0.66 -6.99 8.53
N ILE A 188 0.38 -6.61 9.78
CA ILE A 188 1.41 -6.23 10.77
C ILE A 188 2.20 -7.46 11.19
N ASN A 189 3.54 -7.35 11.19
CA ASN A 189 4.40 -8.38 11.72
C ASN A 189 4.27 -8.44 13.25
N ALA A 190 3.51 -9.41 13.76
CA ALA A 190 3.24 -9.56 15.18
C ALA A 190 4.51 -9.74 16.03
N ALA A 191 5.55 -10.41 15.52
CA ALA A 191 6.78 -10.63 16.26
C ALA A 191 7.54 -9.30 16.47
N LYS A 192 7.73 -8.52 15.40
CA LYS A 192 8.36 -7.20 15.49
C LYS A 192 7.50 -6.22 16.27
N SER A 193 6.19 -6.22 16.02
CA SER A 193 5.25 -5.38 16.76
C SER A 193 5.28 -5.66 18.26
N ARG A 194 5.36 -6.91 18.70
CA ARG A 194 5.53 -7.23 20.14
C ARG A 194 6.87 -6.75 20.70
N SER A 195 7.96 -6.86 19.95
CA SER A 195 9.27 -6.36 20.37
C SER A 195 9.30 -4.85 20.56
N THR A 196 8.49 -4.11 19.79
CA THR A 196 8.29 -2.67 19.91
C THR A 196 7.08 -2.29 20.77
N ARG A 197 6.38 -3.28 21.37
CA ARG A 197 5.10 -3.18 22.11
C ARG A 197 3.96 -2.47 21.34
N VAL A 198 3.60 -2.87 20.11
CA VAL A 198 2.59 -2.22 19.23
C VAL A 198 2.60 -0.68 19.38
N ASN A 199 3.79 -0.11 19.55
CA ASN A 199 3.91 1.32 19.74
C ASN A 199 3.90 1.95 18.35
N GLN A 200 3.49 3.21 18.32
CA GLN A 200 3.65 4.11 17.17
C GLN A 200 4.98 3.93 16.42
N ALA A 201 6.07 3.61 17.13
CA ALA A 201 7.39 3.34 16.58
C ALA A 201 7.47 2.19 15.55
N TYR A 202 6.57 1.19 15.60
CA TYR A 202 6.51 0.17 14.54
C TYR A 202 6.28 0.83 13.17
N PHE A 203 5.40 1.83 13.13
CA PHE A 203 5.02 2.53 11.92
C PHE A 203 6.03 3.62 11.53
N ASP A 204 7.09 3.88 12.30
CA ASP A 204 8.14 4.82 11.90
C ASP A 204 8.83 4.39 10.60
N THR A 205 8.89 3.08 10.37
CA THR A 205 9.47 2.46 9.16
C THR A 205 8.51 2.42 7.97
N CYS A 206 7.24 2.80 8.16
CA CYS A 206 6.32 3.03 7.06
C CYS A 206 6.55 4.42 6.44
N ASN A 207 5.93 4.68 5.29
CA ASN A 207 5.97 5.99 4.62
C ASN A 207 7.40 6.45 4.29
N ILE A 208 8.19 5.54 3.74
CA ILE A 208 9.54 5.85 3.25
C ILE A 208 9.41 6.74 1.99
N ARG A 209 10.09 7.88 2.02
CA ARG A 209 10.17 8.83 0.90
C ARG A 209 11.62 9.03 0.47
N TYR A 210 11.76 9.51 -0.76
CA TYR A 210 13.06 9.77 -1.35
C TYR A 210 13.19 11.24 -1.70
N LYS A 211 14.38 11.80 -1.58
CA LYS A 211 14.65 13.18 -2.00
C LYS A 211 16.00 13.23 -2.72
N PRO A 212 16.14 13.95 -3.84
CA PRO A 212 17.44 14.19 -4.45
C PRO A 212 18.39 14.83 -3.45
N LYS A 213 19.67 14.42 -3.45
CA LYS A 213 20.70 15.01 -2.57
C LYS A 213 20.90 16.51 -2.80
N SER A 214 20.59 16.99 -4.01
CA SER A 214 20.66 18.39 -4.41
C SER A 214 19.42 19.20 -4.07
N ALA A 215 18.32 18.58 -3.59
CA ALA A 215 17.07 19.29 -3.35
C ALA A 215 17.10 20.03 -2.01
N TYR A 216 16.91 21.34 -2.07
CA TYR A 216 16.97 22.26 -0.93
C TYR A 216 15.59 22.54 -0.31
N GLU A 217 14.49 22.34 -1.03
CA GLU A 217 13.14 22.66 -0.54
C GLU A 217 12.52 21.50 0.25
N ASP A 218 11.79 21.82 1.32
CA ASP A 218 11.35 20.83 2.30
C ASP A 218 10.25 19.88 1.81
N ASP A 219 9.66 20.11 0.63
CA ASP A 219 8.51 19.41 0.05
C ASP A 219 8.81 18.55 -1.20
N ASP A 220 10.07 18.49 -1.66
CA ASP A 220 10.52 17.71 -2.83
C ASP A 220 10.62 16.18 -2.56
N TYR A 221 9.60 15.58 -1.94
CA TYR A 221 9.59 14.13 -1.68
C TYR A 221 9.02 13.34 -2.84
N LEU A 222 9.83 12.42 -3.33
CA LEU A 222 9.50 11.45 -4.38
C LEU A 222 9.02 10.13 -3.78
N VAL A 223 8.19 9.42 -4.55
CA VAL A 223 7.74 8.04 -4.29
C VAL A 223 8.06 7.19 -5.51
N LEU A 224 8.47 5.94 -5.32
CA LEU A 224 8.79 5.05 -6.43
C LEU A 224 7.53 4.69 -7.25
N PRO A 225 7.62 4.70 -8.60
CA PRO A 225 8.84 4.62 -9.40
C PRO A 225 9.47 5.98 -9.62
N ILE A 226 10.80 6.03 -9.48
CA ILE A 226 11.59 7.20 -9.87
C ILE A 226 12.38 6.78 -11.10
N ASN A 227 12.31 7.57 -12.17
CA ASN A 227 13.11 7.33 -13.35
C ASN A 227 14.59 7.51 -13.00
N LYS A 228 15.42 6.47 -13.19
CA LYS A 228 16.83 6.51 -12.80
C LYS A 228 17.62 7.50 -13.65
N ASP A 229 17.26 7.66 -14.93
CA ASP A 229 17.92 8.56 -15.88
C ASP A 229 17.85 10.04 -15.44
N ASP A 230 16.85 10.40 -14.65
CA ASP A 230 16.67 11.77 -14.17
C ASP A 230 17.67 12.12 -13.03
N TYR A 231 18.33 11.12 -12.44
CA TYR A 231 19.14 11.29 -11.23
C TYR A 231 20.49 10.55 -11.25
N GLU A 232 20.93 9.99 -12.39
CA GLU A 232 22.29 9.48 -12.59
C GLU A 232 23.22 10.60 -13.09
N TYR A 233 23.84 11.33 -12.15
CA TYR A 233 24.97 12.24 -12.40
C TYR A 233 26.06 12.04 -11.35
#